data_AF-A0A0Q6KK41-F1
#
_entry.id   AF-A0A0Q6KK41-F1
#
_cell.length_a   1.000
_cell.length_b   1.000
_cell.length_c   1.000
_cell.angle_alpha   90.00
_cell.angle_beta   90.00
_cell.angle_gamma   90.00
#
_symmetry.space_group_name_H-M   'P 1'
#
loop_
_entity.id
_entity.type
_entity.pdbx_description
1 polymer ?
#
loop_
_entity_poly.entity_id
_entity_poly.type
_entity_poly.pdbx_seq_one_letter_code
_entity_poly.pdbx_strand_id
1 'polypeptide(L)' 'MELKGRPGDQRRALKVLLGQGNLQVRVTAAKALLVVDRAAAIRELKKVEAINCLPQSADAGMTLDYLASGFYVPS' A
#
# COMPACT_ATOMS: atom_id res chain seq x y z
N MET A 1 -13.77 5.90 0.46
CA MET A 1 -13.88 4.52 0.99
C MET A 1 -14.68 4.54 2.27
N GLU A 2 -15.53 3.55 2.48
CA GLU A 2 -16.37 3.42 3.67
C GLU A 2 -15.52 3.37 4.97
N LEU A 3 -14.44 2.59 4.99
CA LEU A 3 -13.52 2.51 6.14
C LEU A 3 -12.83 3.83 6.52
N LYS A 4 -12.52 4.69 5.53
CA LYS A 4 -11.89 6.00 5.76
C LYS A 4 -12.82 6.95 6.53
N GLY A 5 -14.13 6.85 6.29
CA GLY A 5 -15.13 7.71 6.93
C GLY A 5 -15.52 7.26 8.34
N ARG A 6 -15.08 6.08 8.79
CA ARG A 6 -15.35 5.58 10.13
C ARG A 6 -14.48 6.29 11.17
N PRO A 7 -14.94 6.41 12.43
CA PRO A 7 -14.14 6.97 13.52
C PRO A 7 -12.74 6.32 13.61
N GLY A 8 -11.70 7.15 13.61
CA GLY A 8 -10.31 6.71 13.74
C GLY A 8 -9.65 6.12 12.48
N ASP A 9 -10.27 6.30 11.30
CA ASP A 9 -9.83 5.75 10.00
C ASP A 9 -9.55 4.24 10.05
N GLN A 10 -10.60 3.46 9.77
CA GLN A 10 -10.55 2.01 9.88
C GLN A 10 -9.82 1.32 8.72
N ARG A 11 -9.17 2.07 7.82
CA ARG A 11 -8.20 1.48 6.87
C ARG A 11 -7.10 0.71 7.60
N ARG A 12 -6.84 1.02 8.88
CA ARG A 12 -5.95 0.26 9.78
C ARG A 12 -6.28 -1.23 9.85
N ALA A 13 -7.55 -1.61 9.71
CA ALA A 13 -7.97 -3.02 9.71
C ALA A 13 -7.36 -3.82 8.54
N LEU A 14 -6.99 -3.16 7.43
CA LEU A 14 -6.38 -3.79 6.26
C LEU A 14 -4.95 -4.27 6.51
N LYS A 15 -4.33 -3.92 7.65
CA LYS A 15 -2.96 -4.34 8.00
C LYS A 15 -2.78 -5.85 8.01
N VAL A 16 -3.83 -6.60 8.33
CA VAL A 16 -3.81 -8.07 8.32
C VAL A 16 -3.56 -8.67 6.94
N LEU A 17 -3.85 -7.91 5.88
CA LEU A 17 -3.70 -8.35 4.49
C LEU A 17 -2.27 -8.15 3.95
N LEU A 18 -1.39 -7.49 4.71
CA LEU A 18 0.01 -7.35 4.32
C LEU A 18 0.72 -8.71 4.43
N GLY A 19 1.52 -9.05 3.42
CA GLY A 19 2.26 -10.31 3.37
C GLY A 19 1.42 -11.56 3.12
N GLN A 20 0.09 -11.43 3.01
CA GLN A 20 -0.83 -12.55 2.84
C GLN A 20 -1.56 -12.48 1.49
N GLY A 21 -1.81 -13.65 0.90
CA GLY A 21 -2.61 -13.77 -0.32
C GLY A 21 -1.92 -13.29 -1.60
N ASN A 22 -2.73 -12.99 -2.61
CA ASN A 22 -2.28 -12.56 -3.93
C ASN A 22 -1.64 -11.14 -3.88
N LEU A 23 -0.62 -10.91 -4.71
CA LEU A 23 0.09 -9.63 -4.83
C LEU A 23 -0.85 -8.43 -5.02
N GLN A 24 -1.95 -8.58 -5.76
CA GLN A 24 -2.92 -7.50 -5.97
C GLN A 24 -3.55 -7.03 -4.66
N VAL A 25 -3.92 -7.96 -3.79
CA VAL A 25 -4.47 -7.66 -2.46
C VAL A 25 -3.43 -6.93 -1.62
N ARG A 26 -2.19 -7.42 -1.64
CA ARG A 26 -1.07 -6.83 -0.87
C ARG A 26 -0.79 -5.39 -1.29
N VAL A 27 -0.68 -5.12 -2.60
CA VAL A 27 -0.46 -3.75 -3.12
C VAL A 27 -1.63 -2.83 -2.80
N THR A 28 -2.86 -3.29 -3.00
CA THR A 28 -4.07 -2.49 -2.74
C THR A 28 -4.20 -2.14 -1.25
N ALA A 29 -3.97 -3.11 -0.37
CA ALA A 29 -3.98 -2.90 1.07
C ALA A 29 -2.86 -1.95 1.51
N ALA A 30 -1.63 -2.11 0.97
CA ALA A 30 -0.52 -1.22 1.27
C ALA A 30 -0.82 0.23 0.85
N LYS A 31 -1.36 0.46 -0.35
CA LYS A 31 -1.74 1.81 -0.83
C LYS A 31 -2.80 2.45 0.06
N ALA A 32 -3.80 1.68 0.52
CA ALA A 32 -4.80 2.18 1.47
C ALA A 32 -4.20 2.54 2.85
N LEU A 33 -3.15 1.84 3.27
CA LEU A 33 -2.48 2.05 4.56
C LEU A 33 -1.46 3.21 4.53
N LEU A 34 -1.12 3.79 3.38
CA LEU A 34 -0.12 4.86 3.28
C LEU A 34 -0.43 6.09 4.15
N VAL A 35 -1.71 6.33 4.48
CA VAL A 35 -2.17 7.43 5.33
C VAL A 35 -2.12 7.07 6.82
N VAL A 36 -2.44 5.82 7.17
CA VAL A 36 -2.65 5.40 8.56
C VAL A 36 -1.48 4.62 9.17
N ASP A 37 -0.65 3.97 8.34
CA ASP A 37 0.55 3.23 8.73
C ASP A 37 1.55 3.24 7.56
N ARG A 38 2.11 4.43 7.28
CA ARG A 38 3.01 4.66 6.14
C ARG A 38 4.23 3.73 6.15
N ALA A 39 4.79 3.46 7.32
CA ALA A 39 5.97 2.61 7.45
C ALA A 39 5.67 1.15 7.06
N ALA A 40 4.54 0.58 7.51
CA ALA A 40 4.14 -0.76 7.12
C ALA A 40 3.80 -0.85 5.63
N ALA A 41 3.11 0.16 5.10
CA ALA A 41 2.76 0.25 3.67
C ALA A 41 4.01 0.27 2.77
N ILE A 42 4.97 1.16 3.04
CA ILE A 42 6.22 1.26 2.26
C ILE A 42 7.00 -0.05 2.32
N ARG A 43 7.10 -0.67 3.50
CA ARG A 43 7.79 -1.97 3.64
C ARG A 43 7.13 -3.04 2.79
N GLU A 44 5.80 -3.08 2.72
CA GLU A 44 5.10 -4.05 1.90
C GLU A 44 5.27 -3.79 0.41
N LEU A 45 5.17 -2.53 -0.04
CA LEU A 45 5.39 -2.16 -1.44
C LEU A 45 6.79 -2.57 -1.91
N LYS A 46 7.84 -2.32 -1.09
CA LYS A 46 9.21 -2.77 -1.39
C LYS A 46 9.32 -4.29 -1.52
N LYS A 47 8.60 -5.04 -0.68
CA LYS A 47 8.55 -6.51 -0.80
C LYS A 47 7.87 -6.94 -2.09
N VAL A 48 6.79 -6.28 -2.51
CA VAL A 48 6.10 -6.64 -3.76
C VAL A 48 6.93 -6.24 -4.98
N GLU A 49 7.54 -5.06 -4.97
CA GLU A 49 8.49 -4.62 -6.00
C GLU A 49 9.60 -5.66 -6.20
N ALA A 50 10.23 -6.12 -5.13
CA ALA A 50 11.32 -7.10 -5.17
C ALA A 50 10.92 -8.49 -5.74
N ILE A 51 9.63 -8.82 -5.82
CA ILE A 51 9.16 -10.10 -6.40
C ILE A 51 9.29 -10.11 -7.92
N ASN A 52 9.35 -8.96 -8.59
CA ASN A 52 9.43 -8.83 -10.05
C ASN A 52 8.33 -9.59 -10.81
N CYS A 53 7.13 -9.70 -10.23
CA CYS A 53 5.95 -10.26 -10.88
C CYS A 53 5.07 -9.13 -11.39
N LEU A 54 5.05 -8.97 -12.71
CA LEU A 54 4.22 -7.98 -13.38
C LEU A 54 2.75 -8.42 -13.39
N PRO A 55 1.80 -7.46 -13.30
CA PRO A 55 2.01 -6.01 -13.23
C PRO A 55 2.25 -5.46 -11.82
N GLN A 56 2.07 -6.25 -10.76
CA GLN A 56 2.00 -5.74 -9.38
C GLN A 56 3.32 -5.17 -8.86
N SER A 57 4.46 -5.76 -9.24
CA SER A 57 5.78 -5.22 -8.87
C SER A 57 6.03 -3.84 -9.50
N ALA A 58 5.54 -3.61 -10.72
CA ALA A 58 5.64 -2.30 -11.37
C ALA A 58 4.71 -1.25 -10.74
N ASP A 59 3.46 -1.61 -10.38
CA ASP A 59 2.57 -0.70 -9.63
C ASP A 59 3.17 -0.34 -8.27
N ALA A 60 3.80 -1.31 -7.58
CA ALA A 60 4.47 -1.08 -6.32
C ALA A 60 5.66 -0.13 -6.46
N GLY A 61 6.55 -0.36 -7.42
CA GLY A 61 7.71 0.49 -7.70
C GLY A 61 7.30 1.92 -8.08
N MET A 62 6.37 2.06 -9.03
CA MET A 62 5.85 3.37 -9.44
C MET A 62 5.19 4.13 -8.28
N THR A 63 4.46 3.43 -7.40
CA THR A 63 3.90 4.04 -6.19
C THR A 63 5.02 4.57 -5.27
N LEU A 64 6.11 3.83 -5.10
CA LEU A 64 7.26 4.25 -4.27
C LEU A 64 7.96 5.48 -4.88
N ASP A 65 8.17 5.50 -6.19
CA ASP A 65 8.78 6.63 -6.91
C ASP A 65 7.93 7.90 -6.78
N TYR A 66 6.61 7.79 -6.94
CA TYR A 66 5.70 8.94 -6.79
C TYR A 66 5.61 9.45 -5.35
N LEU A 67 5.78 8.58 -4.36
CA LEU A 67 5.88 8.99 -2.96
C LEU A 67 7.22 9.70 -2.68
N ALA A 68 8.31 9.26 -3.30
CA ALA A 68 9.64 9.85 -3.12
C ALA A 68 9.75 11.22 -3.80
N SER A 69 9.14 11.39 -4.97
CA SER A 69 9.11 12.68 -5.68
C SER A 69 8.13 13.69 -5.07
N GLY A 70 7.25 13.26 -4.17
CA GLY A 70 6.17 14.09 -3.64
C GLY A 70 5.03 14.33 -4.62
N PHE A 71 5.09 13.76 -5.83
CA PHE A 71 4.00 13.82 -6.82
C PHE A 71 2.70 13.23 -6.29
N TYR A 72 2.80 12.16 -5.49
CA TYR A 72 1.67 11.51 -4.87
C TYR A 72 1.64 11.73 -3.35
N VAL A 73 0.60 12.42 -2.89
CA VAL A 73 0.32 12.62 -1.46
C VAL A 73 -0.93 11.80 -1.08
N PRO A 74 -0.77 10.72 -0.30
CA PRO A 74 -1.88 9.88 0.15
C PRO A 74 -2.89 10.68 1.01
N SER A 75 -4.20 10.43 0.84
CA SER A 75 -5.27 11.05 1.66
C SER A 75 -6.32 10.08 2.17
#